data_AF-A0A382JPU2-F1
#
_entry.id   AF-A0A382JPU2-F1
#
_cell.length_a   1.000
_cell.length_b   1.000
_cell.length_c   1.000
_cell.angle_alpha   90.00
_cell.angle_beta   90.00
_cell.angle_gamma   90.00
#
_symmetry.space_group_name_H-M   'P 1'
#
loop_
_entity.id
_entity.type
_entity.pdbx_description
1 polymer ?
#
loop_
_entity_poly.entity_id
_entity_poly.type
_entity_poly.pdbx_seq_one_letter_code
_entity_poly.pdbx_strand_id
1 'polypeptide(L)'
;MRIDHPSKILVRLRSIGFVVLSFSITCQQSLFGQIKQKPLEVRGSGQKGSKLFRPIDLSRSGIDFVHRWNPPAKHRDQLTNAFSGAGVAAGDYDKDGLPDIFICGQVNGGQLFKNSGGFSFINQSSALKPPAPLGTWATGASWADIDNDGWL
;
A
#
# COMPACT_ATOMS: atom_id res chain seq x y z
N MET A 1 22.15 28.78 91.79
CA MET A 1 20.85 29.44 92.08
C MET A 1 20.56 30.41 90.94
N ARG A 2 19.33 30.38 90.39
CA ARG A 2 18.88 30.87 89.04
C ARG A 2 19.42 29.99 87.90
N ILE A 3 18.67 29.05 87.32
CA ILE A 3 17.40 29.07 86.56
C ILE A 3 17.45 30.02 85.38
N ASP A 4 17.74 29.46 84.19
CA ASP A 4 17.28 29.97 82.90
C ASP A 4 16.55 28.83 82.15
N HIS A 5 15.43 29.22 81.55
CA HIS A 5 14.37 28.39 80.95
C HIS A 5 14.80 27.76 79.61
N PRO A 6 14.39 26.50 79.30
CA PRO A 6 14.61 25.91 77.99
C PRO A 6 13.56 26.35 76.96
N SER A 7 14.03 26.76 75.79
CA SER A 7 13.24 27.07 74.59
C SER A 7 12.73 25.79 73.90
N LYS A 8 11.46 25.84 73.52
CA LYS A 8 10.66 24.78 72.90
C LYS A 8 11.19 24.42 71.49
N ILE A 9 11.41 23.13 71.22
CA ILE A 9 11.46 22.59 69.86
C ILE A 9 10.23 21.71 69.66
N LEU A 10 9.28 22.22 68.89
CA LEU A 10 8.05 21.56 68.48
C LEU A 10 8.35 20.73 67.22
N VAL A 11 8.58 19.42 67.37
CA VAL A 11 8.69 18.51 66.22
C VAL A 11 7.29 18.24 65.67
N ARG A 12 6.97 18.84 64.53
CA ARG A 12 5.71 18.64 63.81
C ARG A 12 5.80 17.32 63.03
N LEU A 13 5.35 16.20 63.62
CA LEU A 13 5.09 14.99 62.84
C LEU A 13 3.90 15.25 61.91
N ARG A 14 4.17 15.31 60.60
CA ARG A 14 3.13 15.19 59.58
C ARG A 14 3.19 13.76 59.05
N SER A 15 2.14 13.01 59.33
CA SER A 15 1.90 11.67 58.78
C SER A 15 1.97 11.71 57.26
N ILE A 16 2.94 11.01 56.67
CA ILE A 16 2.98 10.77 55.23
C ILE A 16 1.98 9.63 54.97
N GLY A 17 0.78 10.00 54.54
CA GLY A 17 -0.18 9.03 54.01
C GLY A 17 0.36 8.49 52.69
N PHE A 18 0.67 7.20 52.63
CA PHE A 18 0.92 6.50 51.37
C PHE A 18 -0.43 6.25 50.69
N VAL A 19 -0.68 6.88 49.55
CA VAL A 19 -1.78 6.51 48.64
C VAL A 19 -1.20 5.54 47.63
N VAL A 20 -1.54 4.27 47.75
CA VAL A 20 -1.27 3.28 46.69
C VAL A 20 -2.42 3.38 45.70
N LEU A 21 -2.20 4.07 44.57
CA LEU A 21 -3.09 3.96 43.42
C LEU A 21 -2.85 2.61 42.74
N SER A 22 -3.67 1.62 43.05
CA SER A 22 -3.75 0.39 42.25
C SER A 22 -4.54 0.69 40.98
N PHE A 23 -3.85 0.84 39.85
CA PHE A 23 -4.49 0.79 38.53
C PHE A 23 -4.69 -0.68 38.15
N SER A 24 -5.88 -1.20 38.40
CA SER A 24 -6.31 -2.44 37.77
C SER A 24 -6.73 -2.11 36.34
N ILE A 25 -5.88 -2.41 35.37
CA ILE A 25 -6.32 -2.45 33.96
C ILE A 25 -7.15 -3.73 33.82
N THR A 26 -8.46 -3.60 34.02
CA THR A 26 -9.38 -4.64 33.59
C THR A 26 -9.48 -4.52 32.06
N CYS A 27 -8.64 -5.27 31.34
CA CYS A 27 -8.80 -5.44 29.90
C CYS A 27 -10.04 -6.30 29.68
N GLN A 28 -11.21 -5.67 29.56
CA GLN A 28 -12.44 -6.33 29.21
C GLN A 28 -13.11 -5.58 28.07
N GLN A 29 -12.66 -5.87 26.85
CA GLN A 29 -13.52 -6.30 25.75
C GLN A 29 -12.68 -6.48 24.48
N SER A 30 -12.80 -7.69 23.92
CA SER A 30 -12.45 -8.07 22.56
C SER A 30 -12.27 -6.89 21.60
N LEU A 31 -11.05 -6.65 21.13
CA LEU A 31 -10.71 -5.72 20.05
C LEU A 31 -11.24 -6.17 18.67
N PHE A 32 -12.07 -7.21 18.61
CA PHE A 32 -12.89 -7.47 17.44
C PHE A 32 -14.06 -6.50 17.41
N GLY A 33 -13.75 -5.24 17.03
CA GLY A 33 -14.76 -4.30 16.58
C GLY A 33 -15.67 -5.01 15.59
N GLN A 34 -16.99 -4.92 15.84
CA GLN A 34 -18.01 -5.59 15.04
C GLN A 34 -17.76 -5.33 13.56
N ILE A 35 -17.40 -6.38 12.81
CA ILE A 35 -17.36 -6.31 11.35
C ILE A 35 -18.78 -5.96 10.90
N LYS A 36 -18.98 -4.71 10.49
CA LYS A 36 -20.25 -4.28 9.88
C LYS A 36 -20.19 -4.63 8.40
N GLN A 37 -20.95 -5.65 8.01
CA GLN A 37 -21.22 -5.90 6.60
C GLN A 37 -22.40 -5.05 6.15
N LYS A 38 -22.23 -4.30 5.06
CA LYS A 38 -23.34 -3.79 4.25
C LYS A 38 -23.39 -4.70 3.03
N PRO A 39 -24.50 -5.43 2.79
CA PRO A 39 -24.66 -6.14 1.52
C PRO A 39 -24.42 -5.17 0.38
N LEU A 40 -23.62 -5.59 -0.60
CA LEU A 40 -23.49 -4.82 -1.82
C LEU A 40 -24.90 -4.60 -2.34
N GLU A 41 -25.27 -3.35 -2.63
CA GLU A 41 -26.54 -3.08 -3.25
C GLU A 41 -26.57 -3.89 -4.54
N VAL A 42 -27.41 -4.94 -4.54
CA VAL A 42 -27.70 -5.70 -5.75
C VAL A 42 -28.15 -4.63 -6.71
N ARG A 43 -27.37 -4.38 -7.76
CA ARG A 43 -27.80 -3.48 -8.83
C ARG A 43 -29.15 -4.02 -9.27
N GLY A 44 -30.20 -3.33 -8.84
CA GLY A 44 -31.56 -3.67 -9.20
C GLY A 44 -31.56 -3.78 -10.71
N SER A 45 -32.13 -4.87 -11.21
CA SER A 45 -32.58 -5.01 -12.58
C SER A 45 -33.19 -3.68 -13.03
N GLY A 46 -32.44 -2.86 -13.75
CA GLY A 46 -32.88 -1.48 -13.90
C GLY A 46 -31.86 -0.54 -14.50
N GLN A 47 -32.44 0.46 -15.15
CA GLN A 47 -31.85 1.77 -15.39
C GLN A 47 -30.73 1.74 -16.44
N LYS A 48 -31.03 2.35 -17.60
CA LYS A 48 -30.04 2.80 -18.59
C LYS A 48 -29.21 3.95 -17.97
N GLY A 49 -28.50 3.64 -16.88
CA GLY A 49 -27.70 4.58 -16.12
C GLY A 49 -26.52 5.09 -16.95
N SER A 50 -26.07 6.31 -16.65
CA SER A 50 -24.89 6.89 -17.28
C SER A 50 -23.71 5.91 -17.22
N LYS A 51 -22.95 5.83 -18.32
CA LYS A 51 -21.81 4.93 -18.40
C LYS A 51 -20.80 5.31 -17.30
N LEU A 52 -20.45 4.35 -16.44
CA LEU A 52 -19.40 4.55 -15.42
C LEU A 52 -17.99 4.54 -16.00
N PHE A 53 -17.83 3.85 -17.13
CA PHE A 53 -16.57 3.73 -17.82
C PHE A 53 -16.73 4.24 -19.24
N ARG A 54 -15.68 4.89 -19.71
CA ARG A 54 -15.54 5.28 -21.12
C ARG A 54 -14.28 4.62 -21.66
N PRO A 55 -14.29 4.15 -22.92
CA PRO A 55 -13.06 3.70 -23.55
C PRO A 55 -12.07 4.86 -23.65
N ILE A 56 -10.79 4.53 -23.57
CA ILE A 56 -9.67 5.40 -23.88
C ILE A 56 -8.90 4.67 -24.97
N ASP A 57 -8.75 5.32 -26.12
CA ASP A 57 -7.96 4.76 -27.22
C ASP A 57 -6.46 4.92 -26.97
N LEU A 58 -5.67 4.21 -27.77
CA LEU A 58 -4.21 4.24 -27.69
C LEU A 58 -3.64 5.64 -27.91
N SER A 59 -4.21 6.43 -28.83
CA SER A 59 -3.70 7.78 -29.11
C SER A 59 -3.84 8.72 -27.91
N ARG A 60 -4.81 8.45 -27.05
CA ARG A 60 -5.03 9.17 -25.79
C ARG A 60 -4.22 8.58 -24.64
N SER A 61 -4.18 7.26 -24.49
CA SER A 61 -3.52 6.63 -23.35
C SER A 61 -2.00 6.55 -23.48
N GLY A 62 -1.47 6.32 -24.68
CA GLY A 62 -0.06 5.99 -24.88
C GLY A 62 0.36 4.62 -24.35
N ILE A 63 -0.58 3.81 -23.82
CA ILE A 63 -0.31 2.43 -23.38
C ILE A 63 -0.59 1.48 -24.54
N ASP A 64 0.46 1.07 -25.23
CA ASP A 64 0.45 0.11 -26.34
C ASP A 64 0.80 -1.33 -25.92
N PHE A 65 0.93 -1.57 -24.60
CA PHE A 65 1.33 -2.86 -24.07
C PHE A 65 0.34 -3.97 -24.47
N VAL A 66 0.89 -5.05 -25.03
CA VAL A 66 0.16 -6.28 -25.33
C VAL A 66 0.81 -7.44 -24.60
N HIS A 67 0.06 -8.05 -23.68
CA HIS A 67 0.48 -9.27 -23.02
C HIS A 67 0.47 -10.44 -24.02
N ARG A 68 1.64 -10.99 -24.34
CA ARG A 68 1.78 -12.13 -25.24
C ARG A 68 2.12 -13.38 -24.45
N TRP A 69 1.21 -14.35 -24.46
CA TRP A 69 1.44 -15.69 -23.95
C TRP A 69 2.14 -16.54 -25.02
N ASN A 70 3.44 -16.79 -24.85
CA ASN A 70 4.20 -17.70 -25.71
C ASN A 70 5.33 -18.38 -24.92
N PRO A 71 5.00 -19.33 -24.02
CA PRO A 71 6.00 -20.10 -23.29
C PRO A 71 6.95 -20.89 -24.21
N PRO A 72 8.23 -21.06 -23.83
CA PRO A 72 9.16 -21.93 -24.52
C PRO A 72 8.62 -23.35 -24.67
N ALA A 73 8.85 -23.99 -25.81
CA ALA A 73 8.31 -25.32 -26.11
C ALA A 73 8.63 -26.35 -25.02
N LYS A 74 9.85 -26.30 -24.45
CA LYS A 74 10.28 -27.21 -23.37
C LYS A 74 9.43 -27.16 -22.10
N HIS A 75 8.71 -26.07 -21.87
CA HIS A 75 7.91 -25.82 -20.66
C HIS A 75 6.41 -25.70 -20.95
N ARG A 76 5.99 -25.84 -22.22
CA ARG A 76 4.58 -25.63 -22.62
C ARG A 76 3.64 -26.57 -21.87
N ASP A 77 3.97 -27.85 -21.82
CA ASP A 77 3.09 -28.86 -21.21
C ASP A 77 2.90 -28.65 -19.70
N GLN A 78 3.93 -28.11 -19.03
CA GLN A 78 3.85 -27.73 -17.61
C GLN A 78 2.96 -26.50 -17.39
N LEU A 79 2.83 -25.65 -18.40
CA LEU A 79 2.12 -24.37 -18.35
C LEU A 79 0.76 -24.38 -19.05
N THR A 80 0.37 -25.49 -19.69
CA THR A 80 -0.90 -25.63 -20.43
C THR A 80 -2.13 -25.30 -19.59
N ASN A 81 -2.09 -25.58 -18.29
CA ASN A 81 -3.15 -25.25 -17.34
C ASN A 81 -2.76 -24.12 -16.37
N ALA A 82 -1.60 -23.50 -16.57
CA ALA A 82 -1.18 -22.35 -15.79
C ALA A 82 -1.83 -21.10 -16.38
N PHE A 83 -2.89 -20.63 -15.75
CA PHE A 83 -3.42 -19.28 -15.98
C PHE A 83 -2.46 -18.25 -15.40
N SER A 84 -1.27 -18.11 -15.99
CA SER A 84 -0.31 -17.10 -15.56
C SER A 84 -0.58 -15.84 -16.37
N GLY A 85 -1.30 -14.92 -15.75
CA GLY A 85 -1.37 -13.53 -16.18
C GLY A 85 -0.09 -12.77 -15.81
N ALA A 86 -0.05 -11.51 -16.22
CA ALA A 86 0.93 -10.55 -15.76
C ALA A 86 0.30 -9.60 -14.73
N GLY A 87 1.09 -9.24 -13.72
CA GLY A 87 0.76 -8.23 -12.74
C GLY A 87 1.00 -6.82 -13.25
N VAL A 88 0.38 -5.87 -12.54
CA VAL A 88 0.56 -4.43 -12.72
C VAL A 88 0.85 -3.84 -11.35
N ALA A 89 1.79 -2.91 -11.28
CA ALA A 89 2.05 -2.12 -10.08
C ALA A 89 1.90 -0.63 -10.43
N ALA A 90 1.22 0.11 -9.54
CA ALA A 90 1.09 1.55 -9.67
C ALA A 90 1.86 2.24 -8.54
N GLY A 91 2.55 3.33 -8.87
CA GLY A 91 3.42 4.05 -7.94
C GLY A 91 3.95 5.32 -8.58
N ASP A 92 4.18 6.37 -7.77
CA ASP A 92 4.79 7.63 -8.21
C ASP A 92 6.31 7.53 -8.03
N TYR A 93 7.02 7.03 -9.06
CA TYR A 93 8.46 6.74 -8.93
C TYR A 93 9.32 8.00 -9.10
N ASP A 94 8.75 9.08 -9.66
CA ASP A 94 9.48 10.32 -9.95
C ASP A 94 9.02 11.54 -9.13
N LYS A 95 8.10 11.33 -8.18
CA LYS A 95 7.56 12.33 -7.25
C LYS A 95 6.84 13.49 -7.92
N ASP A 96 6.24 13.26 -9.08
CA ASP A 96 5.46 14.30 -9.74
C ASP A 96 4.00 14.38 -9.25
N GLY A 97 3.63 13.50 -8.32
CA GLY A 97 2.30 13.44 -7.72
C GLY A 97 1.29 12.65 -8.55
N LEU A 98 1.72 12.04 -9.67
CA LEU A 98 0.90 11.19 -10.51
C LEU A 98 1.33 9.72 -10.37
N PRO A 99 0.37 8.78 -10.26
CA PRO A 99 0.74 7.37 -10.23
C PRO A 99 1.16 6.90 -11.62
N ASP A 100 2.40 6.43 -11.73
CA ASP A 100 2.95 5.72 -12.88
C ASP A 100 2.56 4.25 -12.86
N ILE A 101 2.81 3.55 -13.96
CA ILE A 101 2.42 2.16 -14.12
C ILE A 101 3.61 1.33 -14.59
N PHE A 102 3.91 0.26 -13.86
CA PHE A 102 4.75 -0.83 -14.33
C PHE A 102 3.88 -2.04 -14.67
N ILE A 103 3.99 -2.54 -15.90
CA ILE A 103 3.26 -3.72 -16.38
C ILE A 103 4.26 -4.86 -16.59
N CYS A 104 4.04 -5.98 -15.91
CA CYS A 104 4.84 -7.19 -16.12
C CYS A 104 4.56 -7.80 -17.50
N GLY A 105 5.55 -8.46 -18.08
CA GLY A 105 5.37 -9.25 -19.28
C GLY A 105 6.16 -10.55 -19.20
N GLN A 106 5.61 -11.60 -19.80
CA GLN A 106 6.23 -12.92 -19.80
C GLN A 106 7.25 -13.09 -20.91
N VAL A 107 6.96 -12.52 -22.08
CA VAL A 107 7.82 -12.59 -23.28
C VAL A 107 8.50 -11.24 -23.51
N ASN A 108 7.75 -10.15 -23.42
CA ASN A 108 8.22 -8.82 -23.76
C ASN A 108 9.01 -8.13 -22.61
N GLY A 109 9.19 -8.82 -21.47
CA GLY A 109 9.67 -8.20 -20.25
C GLY A 109 8.65 -7.22 -19.65
N GLY A 110 9.04 -6.57 -18.55
CA GLY A 110 8.27 -5.51 -17.91
C GLY A 110 8.43 -4.17 -18.62
N GLN A 111 7.40 -3.34 -18.57
CA GLN A 111 7.40 -2.00 -19.15
C GLN A 111 6.95 -0.96 -18.14
N LEU A 112 7.67 0.16 -18.08
CA LEU A 112 7.38 1.30 -17.23
C LEU A 112 6.77 2.43 -18.06
N PHE A 113 5.62 2.92 -17.62
CA PHE A 113 4.85 3.98 -18.24
C PHE A 113 4.72 5.15 -17.26
N LYS A 114 5.36 6.28 -17.58
CA LYS A 114 5.22 7.52 -16.82
C LYS A 114 3.87 8.16 -17.09
N ASN A 115 3.13 8.54 -16.05
CA ASN A 115 1.88 9.28 -16.18
C ASN A 115 2.16 10.76 -16.47
N SER A 116 1.52 11.30 -17.50
CA SER A 116 1.60 12.72 -17.88
C SER A 116 0.31 13.49 -17.58
N GLY A 117 -0.61 12.87 -16.82
CA GLY A 117 -1.91 13.41 -16.46
C GLY A 117 -3.00 13.06 -17.49
N GLY A 118 -4.26 13.20 -17.07
CA GLY A 118 -5.42 13.04 -17.98
C GLY A 118 -5.59 11.64 -18.58
N PHE A 119 -5.02 10.61 -17.95
CA PHE A 119 -4.88 9.24 -18.47
C PHE A 119 -3.98 9.11 -19.70
N SER A 120 -2.96 9.98 -19.84
CA SER A 120 -1.92 9.89 -20.86
C SER A 120 -0.61 9.40 -20.24
N PHE A 121 0.06 8.47 -20.90
CA PHE A 121 1.26 7.82 -20.42
C PHE A 121 2.36 7.77 -21.48
N ILE A 122 3.60 7.85 -21.04
CA ILE A 122 4.80 7.79 -21.89
C ILE A 122 5.60 6.56 -21.50
N ASN A 123 5.92 5.70 -22.47
CA ASN A 123 6.75 4.53 -22.22
C ASN A 123 8.21 4.96 -21.96
N GLN A 124 8.71 4.69 -20.76
CA GLN A 124 10.07 5.02 -20.32
C GLN A 124 11.02 3.82 -20.31
N SER A 125 10.56 2.65 -20.75
CA SER A 125 11.27 1.38 -20.58
C SER A 125 12.66 1.37 -21.25
N SER A 126 12.80 2.01 -22.42
CA SER A 126 14.07 2.09 -23.14
C SER A 126 15.08 3.01 -22.45
N ALA A 127 14.61 4.12 -21.87
CA ALA A 127 15.44 5.12 -21.21
C ALA A 127 15.89 4.66 -19.81
N LEU A 128 14.95 4.13 -19.01
CA LEU A 128 15.17 3.82 -17.60
C LEU A 128 15.58 2.37 -17.36
N LYS A 129 15.35 1.45 -18.32
CA LYS A 129 15.68 0.02 -18.21
C LYS A 129 15.17 -0.59 -16.89
N PRO A 130 13.84 -0.55 -16.65
CA PRO A 130 13.26 -1.06 -15.42
C PRO A 130 13.53 -2.57 -15.26
N PRO A 131 13.28 -3.14 -14.07
CA PRO A 131 13.42 -4.58 -13.84
C PRO A 131 12.66 -5.44 -14.87
N ALA A 132 13.07 -6.69 -15.01
CA ALA A 132 12.55 -7.63 -16.01
C ALA A 132 12.77 -7.17 -17.47
N PRO A 133 14.02 -7.16 -17.97
CA PRO A 133 14.31 -6.85 -19.37
C PRO A 133 13.64 -7.83 -20.34
N LEU A 134 13.65 -7.50 -21.63
CA LEU A 134 13.11 -8.34 -22.71
C LEU A 134 13.54 -9.81 -22.56
N GLY A 135 12.59 -10.73 -22.66
CA GLY A 135 12.82 -12.17 -22.47
C GLY A 135 12.74 -12.64 -21.01
N THR A 136 12.57 -11.73 -20.04
CA THR A 136 12.34 -12.10 -18.63
C THR A 136 10.87 -12.44 -18.42
N TRP A 137 10.62 -13.53 -17.70
CA TRP A 137 9.28 -13.95 -17.33
C TRP A 137 8.80 -13.25 -16.05
N ALA A 138 8.17 -12.08 -16.18
CA ALA A 138 7.63 -11.34 -15.04
C ALA A 138 6.14 -11.64 -14.83
N THR A 139 5.75 -11.95 -13.59
CA THR A 139 4.37 -12.32 -13.22
C THR A 139 3.72 -11.33 -12.26
N GLY A 140 4.49 -10.62 -11.45
CA GLY A 140 4.00 -9.66 -10.47
C GLY A 140 5.06 -8.61 -10.17
N ALA A 141 4.61 -7.46 -9.64
CA ALA A 141 5.45 -6.36 -9.25
C ALA A 141 4.80 -5.62 -8.07
N SER A 142 5.63 -4.99 -7.26
CA SER A 142 5.25 -4.13 -6.15
C SER A 142 6.26 -2.99 -6.05
N TRP A 143 5.80 -1.84 -5.55
CA TRP A 143 6.65 -0.71 -5.20
C TRP A 143 6.74 -0.58 -3.69
N ALA A 144 7.87 -0.06 -3.19
CA ALA A 144 8.06 0.18 -1.77
C ALA A 144 9.20 1.19 -1.52
N ASP A 145 8.89 2.24 -0.77
CA ASP A 145 9.86 3.08 -0.08
C ASP A 145 10.42 2.30 1.12
N ILE A 146 11.55 1.62 0.91
CA ILE A 146 12.13 0.70 1.90
C ILE A 146 12.96 1.45 2.96
N ASP A 147 13.61 2.55 2.58
CA ASP A 147 14.49 3.32 3.48
C ASP A 147 13.81 4.56 4.08
N ASN A 148 12.54 4.81 3.74
CA ASN A 148 11.69 5.87 4.26
C ASN A 148 12.29 7.26 3.98
N ASP A 149 12.87 7.44 2.80
CA ASP A 149 13.36 8.74 2.31
C ASP A 149 12.26 9.54 1.55
N GLY A 150 11.07 8.93 1.47
CA GLY A 150 9.88 9.46 0.82
C GLY A 150 9.87 9.21 -0.68
N TRP A 151 10.91 8.63 -1.29
CA TRP A 151 10.91 8.13 -2.66
C TRP A 151 10.36 6.71 -2.69
N LEU A 152 9.55 6.46 -3.71
CA LEU A 152 8.93 5.17 -3.94
C LEU A 152 9.86 4.18 -4.64
#